data_AF-A0A1J9QSX9-F1
#
_entry.id   AF-A0A1J9QSX9-F1
#
_cell.length_a   1.000
_cell.length_b   1.000
_cell.length_c   1.000
_cell.angle_alpha   90.00
_cell.angle_beta   90.00
_cell.angle_gamma   90.00
#
_symmetry.space_group_name_H-M   'P 1'
#
loop_
_entity.id
_entity.type
_entity.pdbx_description
1 polymer ?
#
loop_
_entity_poly.entity_id
_entity_poly.type
_entity_poly.pdbx_seq_one_letter_code
_entity_poly.pdbx_strand_id
1 'polypeptide(L)' 'MLTITLPDNYGNVLALAVGVIPLLNLAHVFAVGKTRNKAGIKYPHAYATPEECKQN' A
#
# COMPACT_ATOMS: atom_id res chain seq x y z
N MET A 1 23.75 8.81 28.26
CA MET A 1 22.61 7.89 28.07
C MET A 1 21.44 8.74 27.63
N LEU A 2 20.82 8.44 26.48
CA LEU A 2 19.66 9.21 25.98
C LEU A 2 18.38 8.53 26.47
N THR A 3 17.55 9.27 27.19
CA THR A 3 16.25 8.79 27.68
C THR A 3 15.16 9.56 26.93
N ILE A 4 14.27 8.82 26.25
CA ILE A 4 13.10 9.37 25.57
C ILE A 4 11.88 8.96 26.39
N THR A 5 11.13 9.94 26.89
CA THR A 5 9.86 9.71 27.58
C THR A 5 8.74 9.69 26.55
N LEU A 6 7.83 8.72 26.68
CA LEU A 6 6.68 8.55 25.81
C LEU A 6 5.39 8.61 26.63
N PRO A 7 4.25 9.05 26.05
CA PRO A 7 2.96 9.01 26.72
C PRO A 7 2.52 7.58 27.07
N ASP A 8 1.74 7.42 28.14
CA ASP A 8 1.32 6.12 28.68
C ASP A 8 0.63 5.19 27.67
N ASN A 9 0.04 5.73 26.61
CA ASN A 9 -0.69 4.98 25.57
C ASN A 9 0.05 4.88 24.22
N TYR A 10 1.35 5.20 24.17
CA TYR A 10 2.12 5.19 22.91
C TYR A 10 2.21 3.80 22.26
N GLY A 11 2.01 2.73 23.04
CA GLY A 11 1.90 1.36 22.52
C GLY A 11 0.80 1.21 21.45
N ASN A 12 -0.32 1.94 21.58
CA ASN A 12 -1.38 1.93 20.58
C ASN A 12 -0.93 2.54 19.24
N VAL A 13 -0.11 3.59 19.31
CA VAL A 13 0.46 4.25 18.12
C VAL A 13 1.42 3.28 17.41
N LEU A 14 2.25 2.57 18.16
CA LEU A 14 3.15 1.55 17.60
C LEU A 14 2.38 0.39 16.99
N ALA A 15 1.35 -0.13 17.66
CA ALA A 15 0.52 -1.20 17.13
C ALA A 15 -0.19 -0.80 15.83
N LEU A 16 -0.70 0.43 15.75
CA LEU A 16 -1.29 0.98 14.53
C LEU A 16 -0.24 1.15 13.41
N ALA A 17 0.89 1.80 13.72
CA ALA A 17 1.89 2.17 12.73
C ALA A 17 2.68 0.99 12.17
N VAL A 18 3.02 0.02 13.01
CA VAL A 18 3.85 -1.15 12.63
C VAL A 18 3.00 -2.38 12.33
N GLY A 19 1.79 -2.48 12.90
CA GLY A 19 0.89 -3.61 12.67
C GLY A 19 -0.15 -3.32 11.59
N VAL A 20 -1.11 -2.45 11.90
CA VAL A 20 -2.32 -2.28 11.09
C VAL A 20 -2.02 -1.61 9.74
N ILE A 21 -1.21 -0.54 9.71
CA ILE A 21 -0.90 0.18 8.46
C ILE A 21 -0.17 -0.72 7.44
N PRO A 22 0.88 -1.48 7.80
CA PRO A 22 1.53 -2.38 6.85
C PRO A 22 0.60 -3.48 6.31
N LEU A 23 -0.26 -4.05 7.16
CA LEU A 23 -1.24 -5.05 6.71
C LEU A 23 -2.24 -4.46 5.71
N LEU A 24 -2.74 -3.25 5.96
CA LEU A 24 -3.60 -2.53 5.02
C LEU A 24 -2.89 -2.24 3.70
N ASN A 25 -1.62 -1.83 3.75
CA ASN A 25 -0.81 -1.62 2.55
C ASN A 25 -0.64 -2.91 1.74
N LEU A 26 -0.38 -4.05 2.38
CA LEU A 26 -0.31 -5.34 1.69
C LEU A 26 -1.64 -5.66 1.00
N ALA A 27 -2.76 -5.53 1.73
CA ALA A 27 -4.09 -5.76 1.16
C ALA A 27 -4.35 -4.85 -0.06
N HIS A 28 -3.97 -3.58 0.03
CA HIS A 28 -4.11 -2.62 -1.07
C HIS A 28 -3.24 -3.01 -2.29
N VAL A 29 -1.98 -3.38 -2.07
CA VAL A 29 -1.07 -3.84 -3.13
C VAL A 29 -1.62 -5.07 -3.84
N PHE A 30 -2.16 -6.04 -3.11
CA PHE A 30 -2.77 -7.23 -3.70
C PHE A 30 -4.03 -6.88 -4.52
N ALA A 31 -4.93 -6.07 -3.96
CA ALA A 31 -6.18 -5.70 -4.61
C ALA A 31 -5.92 -4.93 -5.91
N VAL A 32 -5.09 -3.88 -5.86
CA VAL A 32 -4.74 -3.06 -7.03
C VAL A 32 -3.85 -3.85 -7.99
N GLY A 33 -2.89 -4.62 -7.50
CA GLY A 33 -2.02 -5.44 -8.36
C GLY A 33 -2.82 -6.42 -9.22
N LYS A 34 -3.84 -7.06 -8.64
CA LYS A 34 -4.72 -7.99 -9.37
C LYS A 34 -5.51 -7.28 -10.48
N THR A 35 -6.13 -6.14 -10.20
CA THR A 35 -6.92 -5.41 -11.20
C THR A 35 -6.03 -4.80 -12.28
N ARG A 36 -4.88 -4.24 -11.89
CA ARG A 36 -3.88 -3.65 -12.78
C ARG A 36 -3.32 -4.68 -13.77
N ASN A 37 -2.99 -5.87 -13.28
CA ASN A 37 -2.52 -6.97 -14.14
C ASN A 37 -3.58 -7.42 -15.14
N LYS A 38 -4.85 -7.54 -14.71
CA LYS A 38 -5.96 -7.85 -15.63
C LYS A 38 -6.18 -6.76 -16.68
N ALA A 39 -5.99 -5.50 -16.30
CA ALA A 39 -6.11 -4.37 -17.20
C ALA A 39 -4.92 -4.21 -18.17
N GLY A 40 -3.87 -5.05 -18.06
CA GLY A 40 -2.68 -4.97 -18.91
C GLY A 40 -1.74 -3.79 -18.60
N ILE A 41 -2.02 -3.02 -17.54
CA ILE A 41 -1.26 -1.81 -17.21
C ILE A 41 0.11 -2.22 -16.65
N LYS A 42 1.21 -1.75 -17.24
CA LYS A 42 2.58 -2.04 -16.80
C LYS A 42 3.11 -1.03 -15.78
N TYR A 43 3.94 -1.48 -14.84
CA TYR A 43 4.54 -0.57 -13.84
C TYR A 43 5.64 0.25 -14.55
N PRO A 44 5.84 1.54 -14.24
CA PRO A 44 5.19 2.34 -13.20
C PRO A 44 3.95 3.12 -13.68
N HIS A 45 3.37 2.78 -14.84
CA HIS A 45 2.25 3.54 -15.38
C HIS A 45 0.98 3.40 -14.52
N ALA A 46 0.34 4.54 -14.25
CA ALA A 46 -0.93 4.61 -13.52
C ALA A 46 -2.13 4.27 -14.41
N TYR A 47 -2.02 4.50 -15.72
CA TYR A 47 -3.08 4.28 -16.71
C TYR A 47 -2.55 3.46 -17.90
N ALA A 48 -3.45 2.75 -18.57
CA ALA A 48 -3.17 2.12 -19.86
C ALA A 48 -3.08 3.19 -20.95
N THR A 49 -2.25 2.94 -21.97
CA THR A 49 -2.26 3.79 -23.17
C THR A 49 -3.53 3.55 -23.99
N PRO A 50 -3.95 4.48 -24.87
CA PRO A 50 -5.08 4.25 -25.75
C PRO A 50 -4.96 2.99 -26.61
N GLU A 51 -3.74 2.57 -26.96
CA GLU A 51 -3.47 1.33 -27.68
C GLU A 51 -3.69 0.09 -26.81
N GLU A 52 -3.23 0.11 -25.56
CA GLU A 52 -3.43 -0.97 -24.57
C GLU A 52 -4.93 -1.15 -24.24
N CYS A 53 -5.68 -0.05 -24.16
CA CYS A 53 -7.13 -0.07 -23.95
C CYS A 53 -7.91 -0.75 -25.10
N LYS A 54 -7.36 -0.79 -26.32
CA LYS A 54 -8.02 -1.43 -27.48
C LYS A 54 -7.81 -2.96 -27.52
N GLN A 55 -6.90 -3.49 -26.71
CA GLN A 55 -6.50 -4.90 -26.72
C GLN A 55 -7.22 -5.75 -25.67
N ASN A 56 -8.02 -5.13 -24.81
CA ASN A 56 -8.68 -5.73 -23.64
C ASN A 56 -10.21 -5.65 -23.79
#